data_AF-A0AAW2XJZ2-F1
#
_entry.id   AF-A0AAW2XJZ2-F1
#
_cell.length_a   1.000
_cell.length_b   1.000
_cell.length_c   1.000
_cell.angle_alpha   90.00
_cell.angle_beta   90.00
_cell.angle_gamma   90.00
#
_symmetry.space_group_name_H-M   'P 1'
#
loop_
_entity.id
_entity.type
_entity.pdbx_description
1 polymer ?
#
loop_
_entity_poly.entity_id
_entity_poly.type
_entity_poly.pdbx_seq_one_letter_code
_entity_poly.pdbx_strand_id
1 'polypeptide(L)'
;MEGRKFAVLLCAEDSDYVMSNYGGYHGVYVRMLKEEGETWEEFKVARGELPADDEIAEYDGFVITGSCSDADSNEVWICKLVVLLRRLDAMKKKILGICFGHQVTELPREAEILGWSKKTGVEMFTYGGHIMGIQGHPEYTKDILLHLIDRLSNDCLIEVSLAKDAKLKLEAVEPDREAWKKLCTSFLKGRL
;
A
#
# COMPACT_ATOMS: atom_id res chain seq x y z
N MET A 1 17.61 12.02 -20.05
CA MET A 1 16.80 10.80 -19.85
C MET A 1 15.71 11.21 -18.89
N GLU A 2 14.46 11.26 -19.35
CA GLU A 2 13.32 11.57 -18.47
C GLU A 2 13.29 10.53 -17.35
N GLY A 3 13.24 11.03 -16.11
CA GLY A 3 13.15 10.20 -14.92
C GLY A 3 11.79 9.50 -14.85
N ARG A 4 11.74 8.30 -14.27
CA ARG A 4 10.47 7.59 -14.06
C ARG A 4 9.60 8.33 -13.04
N LYS A 5 8.29 8.34 -13.27
CA LYS A 5 7.32 9.06 -12.45
C LYS A 5 6.35 8.08 -11.80
N PHE A 6 6.18 8.16 -10.48
CA PHE A 6 5.29 7.28 -9.72
C PHE A 6 4.33 8.10 -8.85
N ALA A 7 3.18 7.51 -8.52
CA ALA A 7 2.18 8.12 -7.65
C ALA A 7 1.85 7.24 -6.45
N VAL A 8 1.65 7.86 -5.29
CA VAL A 8 1.10 7.23 -4.08
C VAL A 8 -0.33 7.72 -3.88
N LEU A 9 -1.29 6.81 -3.98
CA LEU A 9 -2.71 7.04 -3.77
C LEU A 9 -3.05 6.80 -2.29
N LEU A 10 -3.13 7.90 -1.52
CA LEU A 10 -3.38 7.89 -0.09
C LEU A 10 -4.88 7.64 0.18
N CYS A 11 -5.17 6.47 0.75
CA CYS A 11 -6.53 6.00 1.06
C CYS A 11 -6.88 6.14 2.55
N ALA A 12 -5.98 6.72 3.35
CA ALA A 12 -6.20 7.09 4.74
C ALA A 12 -5.46 8.39 5.07
N GLU A 13 -5.88 9.02 6.16
CA GLU A 13 -5.19 10.15 6.75
C GLU A 13 -3.89 9.69 7.44
N ASP A 14 -2.88 10.55 7.38
CA ASP A 14 -1.63 10.34 8.09
C ASP A 14 -1.85 10.43 9.60
N SER A 15 -1.23 9.52 10.34
CA SER A 15 -1.09 9.70 11.79
C SER A 15 -0.03 10.77 12.09
N ASP A 16 -0.19 11.51 13.18
CA ASP A 16 0.78 12.52 13.62
C ASP A 16 2.21 11.99 13.70
N TYR A 17 2.36 10.73 14.14
CA TYR A 17 3.65 10.07 14.22
C TYR A 17 4.30 9.86 12.85
N VAL A 18 3.54 9.35 11.88
CA VAL A 18 4.03 9.10 10.53
C VAL A 18 4.29 10.44 9.81
N MET A 19 3.43 11.44 10.02
CA MET A 19 3.66 12.80 9.53
C MET A 19 4.98 13.36 10.05
N SER A 20 5.21 13.30 11.36
CA SER A 20 6.40 13.87 12.00
C SER A 20 7.71 13.15 11.62
N ASN A 21 7.72 11.82 11.59
CA ASN A 21 8.95 11.04 11.40
C ASN A 21 9.26 10.72 9.93
N TYR A 22 8.21 10.65 9.09
CA TYR A 22 8.32 10.18 7.71
C TYR A 22 7.90 11.23 6.69
N GLY A 23 7.17 12.27 7.07
CA GLY A 23 6.52 13.19 6.12
C GLY A 23 5.23 12.61 5.55
N GLY A 24 4.53 11.78 6.33
CA GLY A 24 3.32 11.07 5.91
C GLY A 24 3.62 9.72 5.27
N TYR A 25 2.56 8.98 4.91
CA TYR A 25 2.68 7.69 4.26
C TYR A 25 3.36 7.79 2.89
N HIS A 26 3.21 8.92 2.18
CA HIS A 26 4.01 9.19 0.98
C HIS A 26 5.50 9.03 1.27
N GLY A 27 5.99 9.65 2.34
CA GLY A 27 7.38 9.52 2.77
C GLY A 27 7.78 8.10 3.17
N VAL A 28 6.89 7.32 3.79
CA VAL A 28 7.13 5.89 4.10
C VAL A 28 7.36 5.10 2.81
N TYR A 29 6.46 5.23 1.83
CA TYR A 29 6.56 4.52 0.55
C TYR A 29 7.75 4.99 -0.27
N VAL A 30 8.02 6.30 -0.34
CA VAL A 30 9.17 6.86 -1.06
C VAL A 30 10.48 6.36 -0.47
N ARG A 31 10.64 6.31 0.86
CA ARG A 31 11.84 5.75 1.49
C ARG A 31 12.06 4.28 1.15
N MET A 32 10.98 3.51 1.01
CA MET A 32 11.06 2.10 0.67
C MET A 32 11.37 1.89 -0.83
N LEU A 33 10.70 2.62 -1.72
CA LEU A 33 10.58 2.24 -3.13
C LEU A 33 11.42 3.10 -4.10
N LYS A 34 11.76 4.34 -3.73
CA LYS A 34 12.41 5.30 -4.62
C LYS A 34 13.85 4.88 -4.96
N GLU A 35 14.18 4.96 -6.25
CA GLU A 35 15.55 4.91 -6.78
C GLU A 35 15.98 6.27 -7.33
N GLU A 36 17.28 6.39 -7.64
CA GLU A 36 17.86 7.61 -8.19
C GLU A 36 17.22 8.00 -9.53
N GLY A 37 16.90 9.27 -9.68
CA GLY A 37 16.25 9.81 -10.89
C GLY A 37 14.73 9.63 -10.96
N GLU A 38 14.08 9.07 -9.93
CA GLU A 38 12.63 8.93 -9.90
C GLU A 38 11.91 10.11 -9.23
N THR A 39 10.76 10.50 -9.77
CA THR A 39 9.83 11.46 -9.16
C THR A 39 8.62 10.73 -8.60
N TRP A 40 8.14 11.20 -7.44
CA TRP A 40 7.07 10.54 -6.69
C TRP A 40 6.10 11.59 -6.18
N GLU A 41 4.84 11.49 -6.58
CA GLU A 41 3.76 12.41 -6.21
C GLU A 41 2.74 11.72 -5.30
N GLU A 42 2.03 12.49 -4.48
CA GLU A 42 0.94 12.00 -3.64
C GLU A 42 -0.42 12.51 -4.13
N PHE A 43 -1.44 11.67 -3.99
CA PHE A 43 -2.83 12.05 -4.20
C PHE A 43 -3.65 11.61 -2.98
N LYS A 44 -4.32 12.54 -2.31
CA LYS A 44 -5.18 12.26 -1.16
C LYS A 44 -6.54 11.76 -1.64
N VAL A 45 -6.55 10.53 -2.13
CA VAL A 45 -7.75 9.89 -2.69
C VAL A 45 -8.89 9.84 -1.69
N ALA A 46 -8.61 9.60 -0.41
CA ALA A 46 -9.63 9.66 0.66
C ALA A 46 -10.32 11.04 0.76
N ARG A 47 -9.65 12.13 0.35
CA ARG A 47 -10.20 13.48 0.26
C ARG A 47 -10.79 13.82 -1.11
N GLY A 48 -10.80 12.85 -2.02
CA GLY A 48 -11.29 13.01 -3.39
C GLY A 48 -10.27 13.61 -4.37
N GLU A 49 -9.00 13.75 -3.96
CA GLU A 49 -7.91 14.19 -4.83
C GLU A 49 -7.38 13.00 -5.63
N LEU A 50 -7.50 13.07 -6.95
CA LEU A 50 -7.10 12.02 -7.90
C LEU A 50 -6.29 12.68 -9.03
N PRO A 51 -5.36 11.96 -9.68
CA PRO A 51 -4.67 12.47 -10.87
C PRO A 51 -5.68 12.81 -11.97
N ALA A 52 -5.40 13.86 -12.75
CA ALA A 52 -6.20 14.18 -13.91
C ALA A 52 -6.02 13.13 -15.02
N ASP A 53 -7.03 12.96 -15.86
CA ASP A 53 -7.06 11.87 -16.85
C ASP A 53 -5.93 11.96 -17.88
N ASP A 54 -5.52 13.17 -18.24
CA ASP A 54 -4.40 13.47 -19.13
C ASP A 54 -3.03 13.24 -18.46
N GLU A 55 -2.93 13.45 -17.15
CA GLU A 55 -1.70 13.26 -16.38
C GLU A 55 -1.38 11.78 -16.11
N ILE A 56 -2.40 10.90 -16.06
CA ILE A 56 -2.23 9.46 -15.79
C ILE A 56 -1.19 8.83 -16.74
N ALA A 57 -1.15 9.29 -18.00
CA ALA A 57 -0.23 8.77 -19.00
C ALA A 57 1.24 8.97 -18.64
N GLU A 58 1.57 10.02 -17.87
CA GLU A 58 2.94 10.38 -17.47
C GLU A 58 3.51 9.46 -16.38
N TYR A 59 2.67 8.76 -15.63
CA TYR A 59 3.10 7.89 -14.54
C TYR A 59 3.46 6.49 -15.03
N ASP A 60 4.60 5.96 -14.60
CA ASP A 60 5.01 4.58 -14.84
C ASP A 60 4.29 3.58 -13.91
N GLY A 61 3.90 4.02 -12.72
CA GLY A 61 3.21 3.17 -11.76
C GLY A 61 2.58 3.90 -10.57
N PHE A 62 1.72 3.17 -9.88
CA PHE A 62 0.87 3.66 -8.80
C PHE A 62 0.98 2.71 -7.59
N VAL A 63 1.01 3.29 -6.40
CA VAL A 63 0.90 2.58 -5.12
C VAL A 63 -0.42 2.96 -4.48
N ILE A 64 -1.26 1.99 -4.14
CA ILE A 64 -2.50 2.19 -3.39
C ILE A 64 -2.22 1.79 -1.95
N THR A 65 -2.38 2.75 -1.05
CA THR A 65 -2.09 2.55 0.38
C THR A 65 -3.23 1.82 1.10
N GLY A 66 -2.94 1.36 2.32
CA GLY A 66 -3.96 0.84 3.23
C GLY A 66 -4.97 1.92 3.66
N SER A 67 -6.12 1.47 4.17
CA SER A 67 -7.16 2.34 4.75
C SER A 67 -7.78 1.67 5.97
N CYS A 68 -8.32 2.48 6.88
CA CYS A 68 -9.24 2.01 7.92
C CYS A 68 -10.67 1.85 7.40
N SER A 69 -10.94 2.26 6.17
CA SER A 69 -12.26 2.19 5.53
C SER A 69 -12.49 0.80 4.93
N ASP A 70 -13.76 0.45 4.77
CA ASP A 70 -14.15 -0.79 4.11
C ASP A 70 -14.03 -0.64 2.58
N ALA A 71 -13.29 -1.53 1.91
CA ALA A 71 -13.06 -1.47 0.47
C ALA A 71 -14.34 -1.67 -0.35
N ASP A 72 -15.34 -2.32 0.24
CA ASP A 72 -16.64 -2.57 -0.40
C ASP A 72 -17.68 -1.47 -0.08
N SER A 73 -17.26 -0.40 0.60
CA SER A 73 -18.16 0.71 0.90
C SER A 73 -18.51 1.52 -0.36
N ASN A 74 -19.74 2.06 -0.40
CA ASN A 74 -20.22 2.92 -1.48
C ASN A 74 -19.84 4.40 -1.29
N GLU A 75 -18.77 4.67 -0.53
CA GLU A 75 -18.25 6.03 -0.38
C GLU A 75 -17.78 6.57 -1.73
N VAL A 76 -18.09 7.84 -2.00
CA VAL A 76 -17.87 8.48 -3.30
C VAL A 76 -16.40 8.38 -3.73
N TRP A 77 -15.46 8.51 -2.80
CA TRP A 77 -14.03 8.42 -3.11
C TRP A 77 -13.61 6.99 -3.48
N ILE A 78 -14.19 5.96 -2.86
CA ILE A 78 -13.94 4.55 -3.19
C ILE A 78 -14.46 4.24 -4.59
N CYS A 79 -15.69 4.65 -4.90
CA CYS A 79 -16.23 4.49 -6.25
C CYS A 79 -15.35 5.17 -7.31
N LYS A 80 -14.84 6.38 -7.02
CA LYS A 80 -13.90 7.09 -7.90
C LYS A 80 -12.57 6.37 -8.04
N LEU A 81 -12.04 5.80 -6.95
CA LEU A 81 -10.82 5.00 -6.99
C LEU A 81 -11.01 3.76 -7.87
N VAL A 82 -12.11 3.02 -7.73
CA VAL A 82 -12.41 1.86 -8.60
C VAL A 82 -12.44 2.25 -10.07
N VAL A 83 -13.04 3.41 -10.41
CA VAL A 83 -13.04 3.93 -11.79
C VAL A 83 -11.62 4.24 -12.26
N LEU A 84 -10.78 4.87 -11.43
CA LEU A 84 -9.37 5.10 -11.74
C LEU A 84 -8.63 3.78 -11.97
N LEU A 85 -8.77 2.80 -11.09
CA LEU A 85 -8.08 1.50 -11.20
C LEU A 85 -8.43 0.76 -12.49
N ARG A 86 -9.69 0.79 -12.91
CA ARG A 86 -10.11 0.22 -14.21
C ARG A 86 -9.42 0.89 -15.39
N ARG A 87 -9.20 2.21 -15.32
CA ARG A 87 -8.45 2.95 -16.36
C ARG A 87 -6.97 2.58 -16.35
N LEU A 88 -6.36 2.50 -15.15
CA LEU A 88 -4.97 2.10 -14.99
C LEU A 88 -4.71 0.68 -15.52
N ASP A 89 -5.62 -0.28 -15.25
CA ASP A 89 -5.57 -1.64 -15.83
C ASP A 89 -5.70 -1.63 -17.35
N ALA A 90 -6.64 -0.86 -17.90
CA ALA A 90 -6.79 -0.72 -19.35
C ALA A 90 -5.52 -0.18 -20.03
N MET A 91 -4.79 0.72 -19.35
CA MET A 91 -3.51 1.27 -19.79
C MET A 91 -2.30 0.41 -19.41
N LYS A 92 -2.51 -0.71 -18.72
CA LYS A 92 -1.46 -1.61 -18.21
C LYS A 92 -0.39 -0.90 -17.37
N LYS A 93 -0.79 0.13 -16.60
CA LYS A 93 0.09 0.82 -15.64
C LYS A 93 0.45 -0.12 -14.50
N LYS A 94 1.65 0.02 -13.93
CA LYS A 94 2.01 -0.79 -12.75
C LYS A 94 1.18 -0.34 -11.54
N ILE A 95 0.53 -1.28 -10.85
CA ILE A 95 -0.29 -0.99 -9.66
C ILE A 95 0.14 -1.93 -8.54
N LEU A 96 0.63 -1.35 -7.44
CA LEU A 96 0.92 -2.05 -6.20
C LEU A 96 -0.13 -1.67 -5.16
N GLY A 97 -1.01 -2.61 -4.80
CA GLY A 97 -2.04 -2.41 -3.77
C GLY A 97 -1.63 -3.00 -2.43
N ILE A 98 -1.71 -2.22 -1.35
CA ILE A 98 -1.36 -2.63 0.01
C ILE A 98 -2.60 -2.62 0.91
N CYS A 99 -2.83 -3.71 1.64
CA CYS A 99 -3.93 -3.89 2.59
C CYS A 99 -5.32 -3.58 1.96
N PHE A 100 -5.89 -2.40 2.18
CA PHE A 100 -7.10 -1.92 1.49
C PHE A 100 -6.97 -2.00 -0.03
N GLY A 101 -5.83 -1.57 -0.58
CA GLY A 101 -5.56 -1.64 -2.02
C GLY A 101 -5.49 -3.08 -2.57
N HIS A 102 -5.30 -4.08 -1.71
CA HIS A 102 -5.39 -5.51 -2.06
C HIS A 102 -6.85 -6.01 -2.08
N GLN A 103 -7.76 -5.38 -1.33
CA GLN A 103 -9.11 -5.87 -1.08
C GLN A 103 -10.16 -5.39 -2.08
N VAL A 104 -9.80 -4.55 -3.07
CA VAL A 104 -10.78 -3.94 -3.98
C VAL A 104 -11.38 -5.00 -4.91
N THR A 105 -12.47 -5.60 -4.42
CA THR A 105 -13.53 -6.33 -5.14
C THR A 105 -13.07 -7.55 -5.94
N GLU A 106 -13.00 -8.70 -5.28
CA GLU A 106 -12.83 -10.07 -5.80
C GLU A 106 -11.70 -10.30 -6.83
N LEU A 107 -10.84 -11.29 -6.54
CA LEU A 107 -9.76 -11.63 -7.46
C LEU A 107 -10.33 -12.16 -8.78
N PRO A 108 -9.92 -11.60 -9.93
CA PRO A 108 -10.27 -12.15 -11.22
C PRO A 108 -9.70 -13.58 -11.35
N ARG A 109 -10.35 -14.41 -12.16
CA ARG A 109 -10.02 -15.83 -12.29
C ARG A 109 -8.59 -16.07 -12.78
N GLU A 110 -8.04 -15.11 -13.51
CA GLU A 110 -6.69 -15.11 -14.07
C GLU A 110 -5.64 -14.55 -13.10
N ALA A 111 -6.02 -14.19 -11.87
CA ALA A 111 -5.07 -13.80 -10.84
C ALA A 111 -4.22 -15.01 -10.40
N GLU A 112 -2.91 -14.79 -10.28
CA GLU A 112 -1.97 -15.76 -9.75
C GLU A 112 -1.76 -15.50 -8.26
N ILE A 113 -2.04 -16.51 -7.43
CA ILE A 113 -1.82 -16.41 -5.97
C ILE A 113 -0.34 -16.69 -5.69
N LEU A 114 0.33 -15.70 -5.10
CA LEU A 114 1.74 -15.80 -4.68
C LEU A 114 1.88 -16.14 -3.19
N GLY A 115 0.87 -15.83 -2.39
CA GLY A 115 0.86 -16.07 -0.96
C GLY A 115 -0.53 -16.42 -0.46
N TRP A 116 -0.60 -17.44 0.40
CA TRP A 116 -1.85 -17.92 1.00
C TRP A 116 -1.67 -18.22 2.49
N SER A 117 -2.70 -17.94 3.29
CA SER A 117 -2.76 -18.39 4.68
C SER A 117 -4.18 -18.81 5.07
N LYS A 118 -4.28 -19.63 6.12
CA LYS A 118 -5.58 -20.01 6.69
C LYS A 118 -6.37 -18.82 7.24
N LYS A 119 -5.69 -17.71 7.57
CA LYS A 119 -6.31 -16.56 8.24
C LYS A 119 -7.02 -15.66 7.24
N THR A 120 -6.39 -15.39 6.10
CA THR A 120 -6.88 -14.40 5.12
C THR A 120 -7.29 -15.02 3.78
N GLY A 121 -6.94 -16.29 3.55
CA GLY A 121 -7.05 -16.89 2.22
C GLY A 121 -5.91 -16.37 1.36
N VAL A 122 -6.08 -15.21 0.72
CA VAL A 122 -5.05 -14.63 -0.15
C VAL A 122 -4.26 -13.56 0.59
N GLU A 123 -2.94 -13.78 0.72
CA GLU A 123 -2.01 -12.81 1.29
C GLU A 123 -1.35 -11.96 0.20
N MET A 124 -1.16 -12.54 -0.98
CA MET A 124 -0.50 -11.87 -2.09
C MET A 124 -0.92 -12.49 -3.42
N PHE A 125 -1.13 -11.63 -4.43
CA PHE A 125 -1.44 -12.06 -5.78
C PHE A 125 -0.83 -11.12 -6.83
N THR A 126 -0.76 -11.60 -8.07
CA THR A 126 -0.53 -10.77 -9.25
C THR A 126 -1.64 -10.98 -10.27
N TYR A 127 -1.88 -9.97 -11.09
CA TYR A 127 -2.85 -10.05 -12.18
C TYR A 127 -2.36 -9.29 -13.41
N GLY A 128 -2.44 -9.94 -14.58
CA GLY A 128 -2.06 -9.39 -15.87
C GLY A 128 -0.61 -8.88 -15.96
N GLY A 129 0.29 -9.31 -15.06
CA GLY A 129 1.70 -8.87 -15.01
C GLY A 129 1.93 -7.40 -14.63
N HIS A 130 0.88 -6.64 -14.31
CA HIS A 130 0.97 -5.20 -14.02
C HIS A 130 0.22 -4.80 -12.75
N ILE A 131 -0.53 -5.71 -12.13
CA ILE A 131 -1.17 -5.51 -10.82
C ILE A 131 -0.59 -6.50 -9.82
N MET A 132 -0.27 -6.03 -8.61
CA MET A 132 0.15 -6.84 -7.47
C MET A 132 -0.58 -6.33 -6.22
N GLY A 133 -1.23 -7.25 -5.50
CA GLY A 133 -1.83 -6.95 -4.20
C GLY A 133 -1.07 -7.65 -3.09
N ILE A 134 -0.84 -6.96 -1.98
CA ILE A 134 -0.23 -7.50 -0.75
C ILE A 134 -1.15 -7.14 0.42
N GLN A 135 -1.61 -8.16 1.15
CA GLN A 135 -2.49 -7.98 2.32
C GLN A 135 -1.74 -7.32 3.48
N GLY A 136 -0.50 -7.74 3.72
CA GLY A 136 0.35 -7.22 4.78
C GLY A 136 0.86 -5.80 4.50
N HIS A 137 1.60 -5.25 5.46
CA HIS A 137 2.21 -3.92 5.37
C HIS A 137 3.75 -4.01 5.25
N PRO A 138 4.30 -4.34 4.07
CA PRO A 138 5.75 -4.44 3.86
C PRO A 138 6.47 -3.08 4.04
N GLU A 139 5.73 -1.97 4.03
CA GLU A 139 6.21 -0.63 4.27
C GLU A 139 6.41 -0.30 5.75
N TYR A 140 5.79 -1.06 6.66
CA TYR A 140 5.88 -0.79 8.09
C TYR A 140 7.25 -1.16 8.66
N THR A 141 7.83 -0.20 9.37
CA THR A 141 9.03 -0.40 10.18
C THR A 141 8.65 -0.77 11.62
N LYS A 142 9.63 -1.26 12.38
CA LYS A 142 9.43 -1.66 13.78
C LYS A 142 8.90 -0.51 14.64
N ASP A 143 9.40 0.70 14.44
CA ASP A 143 8.95 1.89 15.16
C ASP A 143 7.51 2.29 14.82
N ILE A 144 7.09 2.18 13.55
CA ILE A 144 5.69 2.39 13.15
C ILE A 144 4.79 1.34 13.82
N LEU A 145 5.19 0.07 13.83
CA LEU A 145 4.44 -1.02 14.47
C LEU A 145 4.32 -0.83 15.98
N LEU A 146 5.41 -0.46 16.66
CA LEU A 146 5.40 -0.16 18.10
C LEU A 146 4.45 0.99 18.41
N HIS A 147 4.54 2.09 17.65
CA HIS A 147 3.65 3.24 17.82
C HIS A 147 2.18 2.87 17.56
N LEU A 148 1.91 2.06 16.53
CA LEU A 148 0.55 1.58 16.24
C LEU A 148 0.00 0.74 17.40
N ILE A 149 0.79 -0.20 17.95
CA ILE A 149 0.39 -1.01 19.10
C ILE A 149 0.09 -0.11 20.31
N ASP A 150 0.95 0.87 20.59
CA ASP A 150 0.75 1.80 21.69
C ASP A 150 -0.53 2.61 21.54
N ARG A 151 -0.77 3.18 20.35
CA ARG A 151 -2.00 3.92 20.06
C ARG A 151 -3.24 3.05 20.25
N LEU A 152 -3.27 1.86 19.64
CA LEU A 152 -4.42 0.95 19.75
C LEU A 152 -4.69 0.53 21.19
N SER A 153 -3.65 0.31 21.99
CA SER A 153 -3.80 -0.04 23.40
C SER A 153 -4.27 1.15 24.24
N ASN A 154 -3.77 2.36 23.97
CA ASN A 154 -4.15 3.57 24.70
C ASN A 154 -5.59 4.00 24.39
N ASP A 155 -6.05 3.77 23.17
CA ASP A 155 -7.42 4.04 22.73
C ASP A 155 -8.41 2.92 23.13
N CYS A 156 -7.95 1.93 23.91
CA CYS A 156 -8.75 0.78 24.35
C CYS A 156 -9.34 -0.05 23.19
N LEU A 157 -8.69 -0.05 22.02
CA LEU A 157 -9.12 -0.82 20.84
C LEU A 157 -8.57 -2.25 20.86
N ILE A 158 -7.54 -2.51 21.66
CA ILE A 158 -6.99 -3.84 21.90
C ILE A 158 -6.72 -4.08 23.38
N GLU A 159 -6.73 -5.35 23.78
CA GLU A 159 -6.35 -5.78 25.12
C GLU A 159 -4.88 -5.46 25.43
N VAL A 160 -4.60 -5.02 26.65
CA VAL A 160 -3.22 -4.73 27.10
C VAL A 160 -2.32 -5.97 27.03
N SER A 161 -2.88 -7.16 27.26
CA SER A 161 -2.16 -8.43 27.08
C SER A 161 -1.76 -8.66 25.63
N LEU A 162 -2.67 -8.40 24.69
CA LEU A 162 -2.40 -8.50 23.25
C LEU A 162 -1.32 -7.51 22.82
N ALA A 163 -1.36 -6.28 23.32
CA ALA A 163 -0.35 -5.27 23.04
C ALA A 163 1.05 -5.72 23.50
N LYS A 164 1.16 -6.28 24.72
CA LYS A 164 2.42 -6.83 25.25
C LYS A 164 2.95 -7.98 24.40
N ASP A 165 2.07 -8.93 24.05
CA ASP A 165 2.45 -10.09 23.24
C ASP A 165 2.90 -9.68 21.83
N ALA A 166 2.24 -8.68 21.22
CA ALA A 166 2.62 -8.15 19.92
C ALA A 166 4.03 -7.52 19.97
N LYS A 167 4.33 -6.71 21.00
CA LYS A 167 5.67 -6.12 21.18
C LYS A 167 6.75 -7.18 21.38
N LEU A 168 6.49 -8.21 22.18
CA LEU A 168 7.43 -9.32 22.38
C LEU A 168 7.74 -10.06 21.07
N LYS A 169 6.74 -10.28 20.22
CA LYS A 169 6.95 -10.91 18.90
C LYS A 169 7.78 -10.04 17.96
N LEU A 170 7.57 -8.72 17.98
CA LEU A 170 8.37 -7.77 17.18
C LEU A 170 9.85 -7.74 17.58
N GLU A 171 10.16 -8.00 18.86
CA GLU A 171 11.55 -8.14 19.31
C GLU A 171 12.18 -9.48 18.91
N ALA A 172 11.36 -10.53 18.77
CA ALA A 172 11.83 -11.88 18.49
C ALA A 172 12.07 -12.15 17.00
N VAL A 173 11.28 -11.55 16.12
CA VAL A 173 11.32 -11.81 14.67
C VAL A 173 11.09 -10.52 13.90
N GLU A 174 12.08 -10.12 13.10
CA GLU A 174 11.91 -9.04 12.12
C GLU A 174 11.64 -9.62 10.73
N PRO A 175 10.66 -9.07 9.98
CA PRO A 175 10.47 -9.46 8.59
C PRO A 175 11.68 -9.03 7.75
N ASP A 176 12.00 -9.81 6.72
CA ASP A 176 13.07 -9.48 5.77
C ASP A 176 12.65 -8.28 4.90
N ARG A 177 12.96 -7.08 5.41
CA ARG A 177 12.63 -5.82 4.77
C ARG A 177 13.32 -5.63 3.43
N GLU A 178 14.52 -6.18 3.26
CA GLU A 178 15.25 -6.05 2.00
C GLU A 178 14.63 -6.94 0.93
N ALA A 179 14.19 -8.16 1.29
CA ALA A 179 13.43 -9.00 0.39
C ALA A 179 12.11 -8.33 -0.04
N TRP A 180 11.35 -7.76 0.90
CA TRP A 180 10.11 -7.05 0.58
C TRP A 180 10.32 -5.82 -0.29
N LYS A 181 11.33 -5.00 0.04
CA LYS A 181 11.75 -3.86 -0.76
C LYS A 181 12.10 -4.30 -2.17
N LYS A 182 12.95 -5.31 -2.32
CA LYS A 182 13.38 -5.83 -3.62
C LYS A 182 12.21 -6.36 -4.43
N LEU A 183 11.27 -7.07 -3.81
CA LEU A 183 10.08 -7.58 -4.48
C LEU A 183 9.20 -6.44 -5.02
N CYS A 184 8.82 -5.49 -4.16
CA CYS A 184 7.94 -4.38 -4.53
C CYS A 184 8.58 -3.47 -5.59
N THR A 185 9.86 -3.14 -5.42
CA THR A 185 10.60 -2.33 -6.41
C THR A 185 10.77 -3.07 -7.73
N SER A 186 11.10 -4.36 -7.73
CA SER A 186 11.25 -5.14 -8.96
C SER A 186 9.93 -5.21 -9.71
N PHE A 187 8.81 -5.41 -9.00
CA PHE A 187 7.48 -5.40 -9.60
C PHE A 187 7.13 -4.05 -10.25
N LEU A 188 7.19 -2.96 -9.47
CA LEU A 188 6.82 -1.61 -9.93
C LEU A 188 7.69 -1.14 -11.09
N LYS A 189 8.93 -1.61 -11.16
CA LYS A 189 9.91 -1.19 -12.18
C LYS A 189 9.95 -2.10 -13.39
N GLY A 190 9.11 -3.15 -13.42
CA GLY A 190 9.02 -4.10 -14.53
C GLY A 190 10.23 -5.03 -14.66
N ARG A 191 10.81 -5.45 -13.53
CA ARG A 191 11.98 -6.35 -13.45
C ARG A 191 11.61 -7.79 -13.04
N LEU A 192 10.33 -8.04 -12.76
CA LEU A 192 9.76 -9.37 -12.51
C LEU A 192 9.21 -9.98 -13.80
#